data_AF-A0A933G3K2-F1
#
_entry.id   AF-A0A933G3K2-F1
#
_cell.length_a   1.000
_cell.length_b   1.000
_cell.length_c   1.000
_cell.angle_alpha   90.00
_cell.angle_beta   90.00
_cell.angle_gamma   90.00
#
_symmetry.space_group_name_H-M   'P 1'
#
loop_
_entity.id
_entity.type
_entity.pdbx_description
1 polymer ?
#
loop_
_entity_poly.entity_id
_entity_poly.type
_entity_poly.pdbx_seq_one_letter_code
_entity_poly.pdbx_strand_id
1 'polypeptide(L)'
;PDQYGKFHIDWQALAEKLQVLQVRDEGAMQAWVDQAFAANAKAVQDAVANPKKQKQARGFLMGQVMKISGGKADPAIVGKLIDEKLAGMG
;
A
#
# COMPACT_ATOMS: atom_id res chain seq x y z
N PRO A 1 14.98 -49.13 3.54
CA PRO A 1 15.07 -48.14 2.43
C PRO A 1 13.80 -48.17 1.58
N ASP A 2 13.00 -47.10 1.65
CA ASP A 2 11.99 -46.77 0.66
C ASP A 2 12.46 -45.58 -0.20
N GLN A 3 12.10 -45.63 -1.48
CA GLN A 3 12.85 -45.07 -2.61
C GLN A 3 12.49 -43.64 -3.00
N TYR A 4 11.81 -42.91 -2.13
CA TYR A 4 11.55 -41.49 -2.31
C TYR A 4 11.71 -40.80 -0.97
N GLY A 5 12.95 -40.40 -0.67
CA GLY A 5 13.26 -39.51 0.44
C GLY A 5 12.36 -38.27 0.34
N LYS A 6 11.31 -38.26 1.17
CA LYS A 6 10.40 -37.12 1.32
C LYS A 6 11.27 -35.91 1.66
N PHE A 7 11.55 -35.08 0.68
CA PHE A 7 11.74 -33.66 0.96
C PHE A 7 10.46 -33.24 1.67
N HIS A 8 10.53 -33.07 2.98
CA HIS A 8 9.50 -32.38 3.74
C HIS A 8 9.62 -30.91 3.33
N ILE A 9 9.16 -30.60 2.11
CA ILE A 9 8.96 -29.22 1.71
C ILE A 9 7.74 -28.82 2.51
N ASP A 10 8.02 -28.05 3.56
CA ASP A 10 6.99 -27.47 4.39
C ASP A 10 6.32 -26.36 3.56
N TRP A 11 5.30 -26.77 2.78
CA TRP A 11 4.62 -25.90 1.82
C TRP A 11 4.03 -24.66 2.49
N GLN A 12 3.69 -24.75 3.78
CA GLN A 12 3.25 -23.62 4.59
C GLN A 12 4.40 -22.65 4.86
N ALA A 13 5.57 -23.12 5.30
CA ALA A 13 6.74 -22.27 5.52
C ALA A 13 7.25 -21.63 4.22
N LEU A 14 7.10 -22.33 3.08
CA LEU A 14 7.41 -21.77 1.77
C LEU A 14 6.37 -20.72 1.33
N ALA A 15 5.08 -20.97 1.58
CA ALA A 15 4.00 -20.01 1.30
C ALA A 15 4.10 -18.76 2.19
N GLU A 16 4.42 -18.90 3.48
CA GLU A 16 4.67 -17.77 4.38
C GLU A 16 5.91 -16.98 3.95
N LYS A 17 7.01 -17.64 3.55
CA LYS A 17 8.17 -16.95 2.97
C LYS A 17 7.86 -16.28 1.63
N LEU A 18 7.02 -16.87 0.78
CA LEU A 18 6.58 -16.29 -0.49
C LEU A 18 5.59 -15.13 -0.26
N GLN A 19 4.74 -15.19 0.75
CA GLN A 19 3.95 -14.05 1.22
C GLN A 19 4.88 -12.96 1.76
N VAL A 20 5.91 -13.27 2.55
CA VAL A 20 6.91 -12.30 3.03
C VAL A 20 7.77 -11.73 1.88
N LEU A 21 7.93 -12.47 0.77
CA LEU A 21 8.62 -12.01 -0.44
C LEU A 21 7.73 -11.20 -1.41
N GLN A 22 6.41 -11.42 -1.42
CA GLN A 22 5.44 -10.50 -2.06
C GLN A 22 5.16 -9.28 -1.17
N VAL A 23 5.19 -9.44 0.15
CA VAL A 23 5.21 -8.40 1.19
C VAL A 23 6.61 -7.79 1.25
N ARG A 24 7.09 -7.30 0.12
CA ARG A 24 8.20 -6.35 0.10
C ARG A 24 7.58 -4.97 0.24
N ASP A 25 7.34 -4.61 1.50
CA ASP A 25 7.04 -3.27 1.98
C ASP A 25 5.62 -2.70 1.73
N GLU A 26 4.58 -3.55 1.54
CA GLU A 26 3.19 -3.06 1.60
C GLU A 26 2.88 -2.34 2.92
N GLY A 27 3.37 -2.88 4.05
CA GLY A 27 3.22 -2.22 5.35
C GLY A 27 3.93 -0.86 5.44
N ALA A 28 5.09 -0.69 4.77
CA ALA A 28 5.77 0.60 4.71
C ALA A 28 5.03 1.59 3.81
N MET A 29 4.50 1.12 2.67
CA MET A 29 3.67 1.92 1.76
C MET A 29 2.39 2.39 2.46
N GLN A 30 1.74 1.51 3.21
CA GLN A 30 0.56 1.84 3.99
C GLN A 30 0.88 2.86 5.08
N ALA A 31 2.01 2.70 5.80
CA ALA A 31 2.47 3.69 6.76
C ALA A 31 2.74 5.06 6.13
N TRP A 32 3.31 5.13 4.92
CA TRP A 32 3.51 6.40 4.21
C TRP A 32 2.20 7.03 3.75
N VAL A 33 1.24 6.22 3.28
CA VAL A 33 -0.12 6.67 2.96
C VAL A 33 -0.80 7.23 4.21
N ASP A 34 -0.68 6.56 5.34
CA ASP A 34 -1.24 7.00 6.62
C ASP A 34 -0.65 8.33 7.08
N GLN A 35 0.67 8.47 7.01
CA GLN A 35 1.36 9.72 7.33
C GLN A 35 0.95 10.86 6.39
N ALA A 36 0.84 10.59 5.08
CA ALA A 36 0.40 11.60 4.12
C ALA A 36 -1.03 12.07 4.40
N PHE A 37 -1.93 11.17 4.77
CA PHE A 37 -3.32 11.51 5.10
C PHE A 37 -3.40 12.30 6.40
N ALA A 38 -2.68 11.87 7.44
CA ALA A 38 -2.63 12.54 8.74
C ALA A 38 -2.05 13.97 8.62
N ALA A 39 -0.98 14.14 7.83
CA ALA A 39 -0.37 15.45 7.61
C ALA A 39 -1.20 16.38 6.70
N ASN A 40 -2.13 15.84 5.91
CA ASN A 40 -2.87 16.58 4.89
C ASN A 40 -4.39 16.40 4.99
N ALA A 41 -4.93 16.49 6.21
CA ALA A 41 -6.36 16.29 6.48
C ALA A 41 -7.30 17.11 5.57
N LYS A 42 -6.93 18.34 5.22
CA LYS A 42 -7.71 19.18 4.29
C LYS A 42 -7.78 18.59 2.88
N ALA A 43 -6.68 18.02 2.37
CA ALA A 43 -6.67 17.36 1.07
C ALA A 43 -7.50 16.07 1.10
N VAL A 44 -7.46 15.32 2.20
CA VAL A 44 -8.32 14.14 2.39
C VAL A 44 -9.80 14.56 2.37
N GLN A 45 -10.17 15.62 3.08
CA GLN A 45 -11.54 16.16 3.05
C GLN A 45 -11.96 16.63 1.66
N ASP A 46 -11.11 17.40 0.95
CA ASP A 46 -11.39 17.83 -0.43
C ASP A 46 -11.51 16.60 -1.37
N ALA A 47 -10.78 15.51 -1.10
CA ALA A 47 -10.84 14.28 -1.88
C ALA A 47 -12.14 13.50 -1.71
N VAL A 48 -12.72 13.50 -0.50
CA VAL A 48 -13.95 12.77 -0.17
C VAL A 48 -15.20 13.62 -0.42
N ALA A 49 -15.18 14.89 0.00
CA ALA A 49 -16.38 15.74 0.02
C ALA A 49 -16.62 16.54 -1.27
N ASN A 50 -15.60 16.70 -2.13
CA ASN A 50 -15.70 17.55 -3.30
C ASN A 50 -15.31 16.82 -4.60
N PRO A 51 -16.29 16.31 -5.38
CA PRO A 51 -16.04 15.59 -6.63
C PRO A 51 -15.20 16.38 -7.65
N LYS A 52 -15.31 17.71 -7.66
CA LYS A 52 -14.54 18.58 -8.57
C LYS A 52 -13.06 18.67 -8.18
N LYS A 53 -12.75 18.49 -6.89
CA LYS A 53 -11.39 18.52 -6.36
C LYS A 53 -10.80 17.14 -6.10
N GLN A 54 -11.62 16.09 -6.15
CA GLN A 54 -11.21 14.71 -5.89
C GLN A 54 -9.94 14.31 -6.63
N LYS A 55 -9.90 14.51 -7.95
CA LYS A 55 -8.74 14.16 -8.78
C LYS A 55 -7.47 14.94 -8.39
N GLN A 56 -7.62 16.23 -8.10
CA GLN A 56 -6.50 17.09 -7.72
C GLN A 56 -5.97 16.73 -6.32
N ALA A 57 -6.87 16.53 -5.36
CA ALA A 57 -6.54 16.16 -3.99
C ALA A 57 -5.89 14.77 -3.92
N ARG A 58 -6.40 13.79 -4.69
CA ARG A 58 -5.75 12.48 -4.86
C ARG A 58 -4.33 12.61 -5.42
N GLY A 59 -4.15 13.38 -6.49
CA GLY A 59 -2.84 13.62 -7.09
C GLY A 59 -1.85 14.28 -6.12
N PHE A 60 -2.34 15.21 -5.30
CA PHE A 60 -1.55 15.82 -4.23
C PHE A 60 -1.15 14.81 -3.15
N LEU A 61 -2.08 13.98 -2.67
CA LEU A 61 -1.81 12.94 -1.68
C LEU A 61 -0.79 11.92 -2.20
N MET A 62 -0.90 11.48 -3.46
CA MET A 62 0.10 10.65 -4.12
C MET A 62 1.50 11.29 -4.08
N GLY A 63 1.60 12.58 -4.42
CA GLY A 63 2.86 13.32 -4.35
C GLY A 63 3.46 13.38 -2.94
N GLN A 64 2.62 13.51 -1.91
CA GLN A 64 3.06 13.48 -0.52
C GLN A 64 3.60 12.11 -0.11
N VAL A 65 2.94 11.02 -0.52
CA VAL A 65 3.43 9.65 -0.26
C VAL A 65 4.77 9.40 -0.95
N MET A 66 4.92 9.85 -2.20
CA MET A 66 6.18 9.75 -2.93
C MET A 66 7.31 10.53 -2.24
N LYS A 67 6.99 11.70 -1.67
CA LYS A 67 7.94 12.50 -0.91
C LYS A 67 8.36 11.83 0.41
N ILE A 68 7.40 11.31 1.18
CA ILE A 68 7.64 10.63 2.45
C ILE A 68 8.47 9.35 2.24
N SER A 69 8.15 8.59 1.19
CA SER A 69 8.88 7.36 0.84
C SER A 69 10.28 7.62 0.26
N GLY A 70 10.60 8.86 -0.10
CA GLY A 70 11.83 9.21 -0.80
C GLY A 70 11.94 8.54 -2.18
N GLY A 71 10.80 8.36 -2.85
CA GLY A 71 10.72 7.68 -4.15
C GLY A 71 10.82 6.15 -4.09
N LYS A 72 10.81 5.55 -2.89
CA LYS A 72 10.86 4.10 -2.70
C LYS A 72 9.50 3.42 -2.87
N ALA A 73 8.41 4.19 -2.81
CA ALA A 73 7.07 3.63 -2.97
C ALA A 73 6.76 3.27 -4.43
N ASP A 74 6.05 2.16 -4.61
CA ASP A 74 5.48 1.80 -5.91
C ASP A 74 4.24 2.67 -6.20
N PRO A 75 4.22 3.44 -7.32
CA PRO A 75 3.09 4.32 -7.65
C PRO A 75 1.78 3.58 -7.91
N ALA A 76 1.83 2.37 -8.46
CA ALA A 76 0.64 1.58 -8.75
C ALA A 76 0.01 1.07 -7.45
N ILE A 77 0.83 0.57 -6.52
CA ILE A 77 0.37 0.08 -5.21
C ILE A 77 -0.14 1.24 -4.35
N VAL A 78 0.64 2.31 -4.21
CA VAL A 78 0.21 3.50 -3.46
C VAL A 78 -1.08 4.09 -4.03
N GLY A 79 -1.23 4.13 -5.35
CA GLY A 79 -2.44 4.62 -5.98
C GLY A 79 -3.68 3.84 -5.55
N LYS A 80 -3.59 2.50 -5.52
CA LYS A 80 -4.67 1.63 -5.04
C LYS A 80 -4.97 1.87 -3.55
N LEU A 81 -3.94 1.92 -2.71
CA LEU A 81 -4.11 2.14 -1.27
C LEU A 81 -4.77 3.49 -0.96
N ILE A 82 -4.42 4.56 -1.70
CA ILE A 82 -5.07 5.88 -1.57
C ILE A 82 -6.55 5.77 -1.94
N ASP A 83 -6.87 5.11 -3.06
CA ASP A 83 -8.25 4.97 -3.53
C ASP A 83 -9.10 4.14 -2.57
N GLU A 84 -8.59 3.00 -2.10
CA GLU A 84 -9.24 2.16 -1.09
C GLU A 84 -9.52 2.92 0.20
N LYS A 85 -8.53 3.70 0.67
CA LYS A 85 -8.67 4.48 1.90
C LYS A 85 -9.68 5.62 1.76
N LEU A 86 -9.69 6.32 0.62
CA LEU A 86 -10.69 7.36 0.35
C LEU A 86 -12.10 6.77 0.20
N ALA A 87 -12.23 5.62 -0.46
CA ALA A 87 -13.51 4.92 -0.60
C ALA A 87 -14.09 4.47 0.75
N GLY A 88 -13.25 4.07 1.71
CA GLY A 88 -13.68 3.76 3.07
C GLY A 88 -14.03 4.98 3.94
N MET A 89 -13.78 6.20 3.47
CA MET A 89 -14.06 7.46 4.19
C MET A 89 -15.28 8.23 3.66
N GLY A 90 -15.75 7.90 2.45
CA GLY A 90 -16.95 8.48 1.84
C GLY A 90 -18.22 7.78 2.28
#